data_AF-A0A538LGB8-F1
#
_entry.id   AF-A0A538LGB8-F1
#
_cell.length_a   1.000
_cell.length_b   1.000
_cell.length_c   1.000
_cell.angle_alpha   90.00
_cell.angle_beta   90.00
_cell.angle_gamma   90.00
#
_symmetry.space_group_name_H-M   'P 1'
#
loop_
_entity.id
_entity.type
_entity.pdbx_description
1 polymer ?
#
loop_
_entity_poly.entity_id
_entity_poly.type
_entity_poly.pdbx_seq_one_letter_code
_entity_poly.pdbx_strand_id
1 'polypeptide(L)' 'MNLFRSEEHIARWLGGREPGATTSVATLCELAHAWWDDRVSPEWQPHTREQNQAILDRLGLTGPFWQLA' A
#
# COMPACT_ATOMS: atom_id res chain seq x y z
N MET A 1 -8.53 3.41 -4.87
CA MET A 1 -7.12 3.68 -5.24
C MET A 1 -7.14 4.40 -6.58
N ASN A 2 -6.47 5.54 -6.69
CA ASN A 2 -6.38 6.31 -7.94
C ASN A 2 -4.93 6.24 -8.46
N LEU A 3 -4.77 6.14 -9.77
CA LEU A 3 -3.46 6.22 -10.43
C LEU A 3 -3.31 7.60 -11.05
N PHE A 4 -2.16 8.22 -10.85
CA PHE A 4 -1.83 9.52 -11.40
C PHE A 4 -0.50 9.47 -12.14
N ARG A 5 -0.37 10.29 -13.17
CA ARG A 5 0.87 10.42 -13.94
C ARG A 5 2.01 11.04 -13.10
N SER A 6 1.68 11.96 -12.20
CA SER A 6 2.62 12.65 -11.32
C SER A 6 1.90 13.31 -10.14
N GLU A 7 2.66 13.73 -9.14
CA GLU A 7 2.22 14.41 -7.92
C GLU A 7 1.55 15.75 -8.21
N GLU A 8 1.96 16.44 -9.28
CA GLU A 8 1.29 17.67 -9.74
C GLU A 8 -0.19 17.41 -10.09
N HIS A 9 -0.48 16.27 -10.73
CA HIS A 9 -1.86 15.90 -11.04
C HIS A 9 -2.65 15.55 -9.78
N ILE A 10 -1.99 15.02 -8.75
CA ILE A 10 -2.60 14.75 -7.45
C ILE A 10 -3.00 16.06 -6.80
N ALA A 11 -2.10 17.04 -6.73
CA ALA A 11 -2.39 18.36 -6.15
C ALA A 11 -3.56 19.06 -6.85
N ARG A 12 -3.57 19.06 -8.18
CA ARG A 12 -4.68 19.61 -8.99
C ARG A 12 -6.00 18.87 -8.76
N TRP A 13 -5.96 17.54 -8.69
CA TRP A 13 -7.15 16.72 -8.46
C TRP A 13 -7.69 16.88 -7.03
N LEU A 14 -6.83 16.99 -6.02
CA LEU A 14 -7.22 17.21 -4.63
C LEU A 14 -7.90 18.57 -4.46
N GLY A 15 -7.38 19.61 -5.11
CA GLY A 15 -7.85 20.98 -4.91
C GLY A 15 -7.57 21.40 -3.46
N GLY A 16 -8.64 21.61 -2.68
CA GLY A 16 -8.55 21.96 -1.25
C GLY A 16 -8.81 20.80 -0.29
N ARG A 17 -8.92 19.55 -0.76
CA ARG A 17 -9.15 18.38 0.09
C ARG A 17 -7.83 17.89 0.70
N GLU A 18 -7.91 17.42 1.94
CA GLU A 18 -6.77 16.77 2.60
C GLU A 18 -6.31 15.52 1.82
N PRO A 19 -5.00 15.38 1.56
CA PRO A 19 -4.45 14.19 0.92
C PRO A 19 -4.52 12.97 1.85
N GLY A 20 -4.69 11.78 1.26
CA GLY A 20 -4.32 10.52 1.90
C GLY A 20 -2.81 10.27 1.77
N ALA A 21 -2.41 9.00 1.70
CA ALA A 21 -1.04 8.66 1.33
C ALA A 21 -0.89 8.44 -0.19
N THR A 22 0.32 8.66 -0.67
CA THR A 22 0.75 8.30 -2.03
C THR A 22 1.92 7.32 -1.93
N THR A 23 2.09 6.48 -2.94
CA THR A 23 3.24 5.60 -3.10
C THR A 23 3.52 5.40 -4.59
N SER A 24 4.70 4.92 -4.92
CA SER A 24 5.05 4.62 -6.30
C SER A 24 4.29 3.39 -6.80
N VAL A 25 4.08 3.30 -8.12
CA VAL A 25 3.50 2.09 -8.74
C VAL A 25 4.39 0.87 -8.50
N ALA A 26 5.71 1.05 -8.48
CA ALA A 26 6.64 -0.04 -8.19
C ALA A 26 6.42 -0.61 -6.78
N THR A 27 6.36 0.26 -5.76
CA THR A 27 6.09 -0.14 -4.37
C THR A 27 4.70 -0.78 -4.23
N LEU A 28 3.69 -0.28 -4.95
CA LEU A 28 2.36 -0.90 -4.98
C LEU A 28 2.39 -2.32 -5.59
N CYS A 29 3.15 -2.53 -6.66
CA CYS A 29 3.34 -3.86 -7.25
C CYS A 29 4.06 -4.80 -6.26
N GLU A 30 5.10 -4.34 -5.59
CA GLU A 30 5.79 -5.11 -4.55
C GLU A 30 4.86 -5.46 -3.38
N LEU A 31 4.00 -4.52 -2.97
CA LEU A 31 2.96 -4.76 -1.97
C LEU A 31 1.99 -5.85 -2.43
N ALA A 32 1.52 -5.78 -3.68
CA ALA A 32 0.60 -6.77 -4.23
C ALA A 32 1.23 -8.17 -4.24
N HIS A 33 2.49 -8.31 -4.67
CA HIS A 33 3.20 -9.58 -4.62
C HIS A 33 3.35 -10.08 -3.18
N ALA A 34 3.88 -9.24 -2.28
CA ALA A 34 4.08 -9.62 -0.88
C ALA A 34 2.80 -10.07 -0.17
N TRP A 35 1.64 -9.55 -0.59
CA TRP A 35 0.35 -9.85 0.04
C TRP A 35 -0.37 -11.04 -0.59
N TRP A 36 -0.17 -11.33 -1.88
CA TRP A 36 -0.95 -12.33 -2.62
C TRP A 36 -0.16 -13.54 -3.11
N ASP A 37 1.17 -13.51 -3.11
CA ASP A 37 1.99 -14.56 -3.73
C ASP A 37 1.75 -15.95 -3.11
N ASP A 38 1.48 -16.01 -1.81
CA ASP A 38 1.21 -17.25 -1.08
C ASP A 38 -0.25 -17.72 -1.16
N ARG A 39 -1.17 -16.87 -1.65
CA ARG A 39 -2.62 -17.11 -1.58
C ARG A 39 -3.12 -18.25 -2.45
N VAL A 40 -2.34 -18.62 -3.46
CA VAL A 40 -2.64 -19.78 -4.32
C VAL A 40 -2.16 -21.11 -3.73
N SER A 41 -1.41 -21.06 -2.63
CA SER A 41 -0.95 -22.25 -1.92
C SER A 41 -2.11 -23.03 -1.30
N PRO A 42 -2.14 -24.37 -1.39
CA PRO A 42 -3.13 -25.17 -0.68
C PRO A 42 -2.98 -25.10 0.84
N GLU A 43 -1.79 -24.73 1.34
CA GLU A 43 -1.52 -24.52 2.76
C GLU A 43 -1.76 -23.08 3.22
N TRP A 44 -2.28 -22.22 2.35
CA TRP A 44 -2.46 -20.81 2.65
C TRP A 44 -3.32 -20.59 3.90
N GLN A 45 -2.86 -19.68 4.73
CA GLN A 45 -3.60 -19.13 5.86
C GLN A 45 -3.64 -17.62 5.71
N PRO A 46 -4.75 -16.95 6.08
CA PRO A 46 -4.79 -15.50 6.11
C PRO A 46 -3.66 -14.92 6.95
N HIS A 47 -2.93 -13.94 6.39
CA HIS A 47 -1.95 -13.19 7.16
C HIS A 47 -2.59 -12.54 8.38
N THR A 48 -1.92 -12.64 9.54
CA THR A 48 -2.28 -11.86 10.72
C THR A 48 -2.02 -10.37 10.47
N ARG A 49 -2.60 -9.55 11.33
CA ARG A 49 -2.37 -8.10 11.31
C ARG A 49 -0.87 -7.77 11.45
N GLU A 50 -0.17 -8.49 12.33
CA GLU A 50 1.27 -8.30 12.56
C GLU A 50 2.10 -8.68 11.32
N GLN A 51 1.71 -9.76 10.62
CA GLN A 51 2.36 -10.15 9.36
C GLN A 51 2.12 -9.10 8.27
N ASN A 52 0.91 -8.58 8.14
CA ASN A 52 0.60 -7.51 7.19
C ASN A 52 1.30 -6.19 7.52
N GLN A 53 1.40 -5.82 8.81
CA GLN A 53 2.18 -4.64 9.22
C GLN A 53 3.66 -4.81 8.87
N ALA A 54 4.25 -6.00 9.09
CA ALA A 54 5.63 -6.27 8.72
C ALA A 54 5.88 -6.16 7.21
N ILE A 55 4.90 -6.51 6.37
CA ILE A 55 4.97 -6.28 4.92
C ILE A 55 5.02 -4.79 4.62
N LEU A 56 4.16 -3.97 5.23
CA LEU A 56 4.15 -2.51 5.04
C LEU A 56 5.47 -1.88 5.47
N ASP A 57 5.97 -2.23 6.66
CA ASP A 57 7.22 -1.71 7.21
C ASP A 57 8.42 -2.06 6.31
N ARG A 58 8.50 -3.30 5.82
CA ARG A 58 9.56 -3.77 4.90
C ARG A 58 9.58 -2.99 3.59
N LEU A 59 8.41 -2.57 3.10
CA LEU A 59 8.27 -1.80 1.86
C LEU A 59 8.41 -0.28 2.06
N GLY A 60 8.74 0.15 3.29
CA GLY A 60 8.87 1.57 3.64
C GLY A 60 7.54 2.32 3.69
N LEU A 61 6.41 1.61 3.64
CA LEU A 61 5.07 2.17 3.80
C LEU A 61 4.82 2.43 5.29
N THR A 62 5.37 3.54 5.78
CA THR A 62 5.43 3.90 7.20
C THR A 62 4.68 5.20 7.49
N GLY A 63 4.27 5.37 8.75
CA GLY A 63 3.52 6.55 9.21
C GLY A 63 2.04 6.25 9.46
N PRO A 64 1.27 7.22 10.00
CA PRO A 64 -0.06 6.96 10.55
C PRO A 64 -1.07 6.35 9.57
N PHE A 65 -0.98 6.69 8.29
CA PHE A 65 -1.85 6.12 7.25
C PHE A 65 -1.63 4.62 7.04
N TRP A 66 -0.40 4.15 7.22
CA TRP A 66 0.02 2.77 6.97
C TRP A 66 0.03 1.91 8.24
N GLN A 67 -0.42 2.44 9.38
CA GLN A 67 -0.56 1.68 10.60
C GLN A 67 -1.89 0.93 10.60
N LEU A 68 -1.85 -0.39 10.68
CA LEU A 68 -3.05 -1.22 10.76
C LEU A 68 -3.63 -1.16 12.18
N ALA A 69 -4.93 -0.83 12.29
CA ALA A 69 -5.68 -0.86 13.55
C ALA A 69 -5.92 -2.29 14.01
#